data_AF-A0A950IXN9-F1
#
_entry.id   AF-A0A950IXN9-F1
#
_cell.length_a   1.000
_cell.length_b   1.000
_cell.length_c   1.000
_cell.angle_alpha   90.00
_cell.angle_beta   90.00
_cell.angle_gamma   90.00
#
_symmetry.space_group_name_H-M   'P 1'
#
loop_
_entity.id
_entity.type
_entity.pdbx_description
1 polymer ?
#
loop_
_entity_poly.entity_id
_entity_poly.type
_entity_poly.pdbx_seq_one_letter_code
_entity_poly.pdbx_strand_id
1 'polypeptide(L)'
;MHSLSSIFALPEAAQTPVGSEVYAGLTSRPKTLSPWLFYDEEGSRLFEKITELPEYYLTRTERGIFATHADAIIAAAGDGSPAQPLTMIELGAGTAAKTGLLLQAAVRRQREIKFLAIDVSETPLLAAKERIEREIPGVAVTQRV
;
A
#
# COMPACT_ATOMS: atom_id res chain seq x y z
N MET A 1 47.11 10.35 -9.21
CA MET A 1 45.67 10.62 -9.43
C MET A 1 44.99 10.49 -8.09
N HIS A 2 44.85 11.60 -7.36
CA HIS A 2 44.17 11.62 -6.07
C HIS A 2 42.66 11.52 -6.31
N SER A 3 42.02 10.55 -5.65
CA SER A 3 40.56 10.41 -5.64
C SER A 3 39.95 11.68 -5.04
N LEU A 4 39.22 12.45 -5.85
CA LEU A 4 38.45 13.63 -5.43
C LEU A 4 37.15 13.26 -4.69
N SER A 5 37.09 12.07 -4.08
CA SER A 5 35.87 11.53 -3.48
C SER A 5 35.60 12.02 -2.05
N SER A 6 36.36 13.00 -1.51
CA SER A 6 36.34 13.28 -0.07
C SER A 6 36.26 14.75 0.37
N ILE A 7 35.80 15.71 -0.45
CA ILE A 7 35.82 17.15 -0.05
C ILE A 7 34.45 17.79 0.18
N PHE A 8 33.35 17.22 -0.31
CA PHE A 8 32.01 17.70 0.06
C PHE A 8 31.18 16.53 0.54
N ALA A 9 31.08 16.36 1.86
CA ALA A 9 29.99 15.60 2.43
C ALA A 9 28.69 16.17 1.84
N LEU A 10 27.83 15.30 1.33
CA LEU A 10 26.52 15.72 0.88
C LEU A 10 25.83 16.47 2.03
N PRO A 11 25.07 17.55 1.74
CA PRO A 11 24.26 18.22 2.75
C PRO A 11 23.47 17.19 3.55
N GLU A 12 23.26 17.40 4.84
CA GLU A 12 22.51 16.47 5.71
C GLU A 12 21.18 16.02 5.08
N ALA A 13 20.48 16.94 4.40
CA ALA A 13 19.26 16.63 3.66
C ALA A 13 19.42 15.51 2.61
N ALA A 14 20.57 15.44 1.93
CA ALA A 14 20.90 14.43 0.93
C ALA A 14 21.34 13.07 1.53
N GLN A 15 21.44 12.97 2.87
CA GLN A 15 21.71 11.72 3.58
C GLN A 15 20.44 10.99 4.04
N THR A 16 19.26 11.58 3.77
CA THR A 16 17.96 10.92 3.95
C THR A 16 17.65 10.00 2.76
N PRO A 17 16.74 9.01 2.89
CA PRO A 17 16.31 8.19 1.75
C PRO A 17 15.79 9.03 0.59
N VAL A 18 14.98 10.06 0.87
CA VAL A 18 14.48 11.01 -0.13
C VAL A 18 15.62 11.80 -0.76
N GLY A 19 16.50 12.39 0.06
CA GLY A 19 17.56 13.25 -0.44
C GLY A 19 18.62 12.50 -1.27
N SER A 20 18.93 11.27 -0.90
CA SER A 20 19.82 10.39 -1.67
C SER A 20 19.21 10.08 -3.05
N GLU A 21 17.92 9.73 -3.08
CA GLU A 21 17.17 9.47 -4.31
C GLU A 21 17.13 10.69 -5.24
N VAL A 22 16.82 11.87 -4.68
CA VAL A 22 16.79 13.14 -5.41
C VAL A 22 18.17 13.50 -5.93
N TYR A 23 19.22 13.35 -5.13
CA TYR A 23 20.59 13.65 -5.56
C TYR A 23 21.02 12.74 -6.72
N ALA A 24 20.85 11.42 -6.58
CA ALA A 24 21.18 10.47 -7.64
C ALA A 24 20.37 10.75 -8.91
N GLY A 25 19.06 10.99 -8.76
CA GLY A 25 18.14 11.24 -9.85
C GLY A 25 18.44 12.53 -10.63
N LEU A 26 18.67 13.65 -9.94
CA LEU A 26 18.91 14.94 -10.59
C LEU A 26 20.33 15.11 -11.15
N THR A 27 21.30 14.32 -10.68
CA THR A 27 22.67 14.30 -11.21
C THR A 27 22.86 13.32 -12.38
N SER A 28 21.91 12.39 -12.58
CA SER A 28 21.93 11.44 -13.70
C SER A 28 21.63 12.07 -15.07
N ARG A 29 21.98 11.34 -16.14
CA ARG A 29 21.68 11.69 -17.55
C ARG A 29 21.15 10.45 -18.28
N PRO A 30 19.85 10.39 -18.64
CA PRO A 30 18.82 11.40 -18.40
C PRO A 30 18.46 11.53 -16.91
N LYS A 31 17.91 12.69 -16.51
CA LYS A 31 17.41 12.89 -15.14
C LYS A 31 16.20 12.00 -14.88
N THR A 32 16.09 11.50 -13.66
CA THR A 32 14.97 10.66 -13.21
C THR A 32 14.65 10.94 -11.74
N LEU A 33 13.46 10.58 -11.29
CA LEU A 33 13.08 10.50 -9.88
C LEU A 33 12.23 9.25 -9.69
N SER A 34 12.44 8.53 -8.58
CA SER A 34 11.62 7.35 -8.28
C SER A 34 10.16 7.73 -8.02
N PRO A 35 9.19 6.95 -8.51
CA PRO A 35 7.77 7.28 -8.43
C PRO A 35 7.22 7.19 -7.00
N TRP A 36 7.88 6.50 -6.06
CA TRP A 36 7.41 6.45 -4.68
C TRP A 36 7.42 7.84 -4.02
N LEU A 37 8.23 8.78 -4.54
CA LEU A 37 8.25 10.18 -4.13
C LEU A 37 6.95 10.93 -4.46
N PHE A 38 6.06 10.36 -5.29
CA PHE A 38 4.74 10.95 -5.54
C PHE A 38 3.76 10.76 -4.37
N TYR A 39 4.04 9.89 -3.40
CA TYR A 39 3.04 9.47 -2.41
C TYR A 39 3.30 10.06 -1.02
N ASP A 40 3.58 11.37 -0.96
CA ASP A 40 3.34 12.12 0.27
C ASP A 40 1.83 12.26 0.54
N GLU A 41 1.43 13.01 1.56
CA GLU A 41 0.01 13.18 1.90
C GLU A 41 -0.81 13.75 0.72
N GLU A 42 -0.31 14.81 0.08
CA GLU A 42 -1.02 15.47 -1.02
C GLU A 42 -1.04 14.62 -2.28
N GLY A 43 0.07 14.00 -2.64
CA GLY A 43 0.17 13.15 -3.80
C GLY A 43 -0.63 11.84 -3.67
N SER A 44 -0.73 11.28 -2.46
CA SER A 44 -1.66 10.18 -2.16
C SER A 44 -3.11 10.62 -2.36
N ARG A 45 -3.48 11.81 -1.87
CA ARG A 45 -4.83 12.37 -2.06
C ARG A 45 -5.16 12.65 -3.53
N LEU A 46 -4.18 13.09 -4.32
CA LEU A 46 -4.32 13.24 -5.76
C LEU A 46 -4.48 11.89 -6.46
N PHE A 47 -3.75 10.86 -6.02
CA PHE A 47 -3.90 9.52 -6.55
C PHE A 47 -5.31 8.96 -6.31
N GLU A 48 -5.87 9.14 -5.11
CA GLU A 48 -7.27 8.73 -4.84
C GLU A 48 -8.25 9.38 -5.83
N LYS A 49 -8.09 10.69 -6.11
CA LYS A 49 -8.88 11.38 -7.15
C LYS A 49 -8.64 10.81 -8.55
N ILE A 50 -7.40 10.47 -8.90
CA ILE A 50 -7.08 9.82 -10.18
C ILE A 50 -7.86 8.51 -10.31
N THR A 51 -8.02 7.74 -9.22
CA THR A 51 -8.76 6.48 -9.26
C THR A 51 -10.24 6.60 -9.60
N GLU A 52 -10.81 7.79 -9.45
CA GLU A 52 -12.22 8.10 -9.75
C GLU A 52 -12.42 8.57 -11.20
N LEU A 53 -11.33 8.90 -11.92
CA LEU A 53 -11.42 9.42 -13.27
C LEU A 53 -11.98 8.38 -14.27
N PRO A 54 -12.85 8.80 -15.21
CA PRO A 54 -13.40 7.89 -16.21
C PRO A 54 -12.30 7.28 -17.10
N GLU A 55 -11.20 7.98 -17.34
CA GLU A 55 -10.05 7.49 -18.10
C GLU A 55 -9.24 6.44 -17.32
N TYR A 56 -9.21 6.52 -15.99
CA TYR A 56 -8.42 5.63 -15.13
C TYR A 56 -9.21 4.39 -14.71
N TYR A 57 -9.35 3.45 -15.64
CA TYR A 57 -10.21 2.27 -15.45
C TYR A 57 -9.69 1.21 -14.48
N LEU A 58 -8.41 1.29 -14.10
CA LEU A 58 -7.73 0.21 -13.37
C LEU A 58 -8.40 -0.07 -12.02
N THR A 59 -8.63 0.96 -11.20
CA THR A 59 -9.22 0.80 -9.86
C THR A 59 -10.64 0.23 -9.91
N ARG A 60 -11.49 0.75 -10.81
CA ARG A 60 -12.87 0.24 -10.95
C ARG A 60 -12.92 -1.19 -11.49
N THR A 61 -11.98 -1.55 -12.35
CA THR A 61 -11.93 -2.89 -12.95
C THR A 61 -11.47 -3.93 -11.94
N GLU A 62 -10.40 -3.64 -11.21
CA GLU A 62 -9.92 -4.52 -10.14
C GLU A 62 -10.98 -4.68 -9.05
N ARG A 63 -11.64 -3.59 -8.62
CA ARG A 63 -12.76 -3.66 -7.69
C ARG A 63 -13.89 -4.55 -8.22
N GLY A 64 -14.20 -4.48 -9.51
CA GLY A 64 -15.20 -5.36 -10.15
C GLY A 64 -14.79 -6.84 -10.13
N ILE A 65 -13.52 -7.14 -10.37
CA ILE A 65 -12.96 -8.49 -10.27
C ILE A 65 -13.08 -9.00 -8.84
N PHE A 66 -12.66 -8.23 -7.83
CA PHE A 66 -12.78 -8.62 -6.42
C PHE A 66 -14.24 -8.80 -6.01
N ALA A 67 -15.14 -7.90 -6.40
CA ALA A 67 -16.56 -8.04 -6.09
C ALA A 67 -17.16 -9.33 -6.65
N THR A 68 -16.71 -9.77 -7.83
CA THR A 68 -17.20 -10.98 -8.50
C THR A 68 -16.54 -12.25 -7.95
N HIS A 69 -15.26 -12.19 -7.61
CA HIS A 69 -14.43 -13.39 -7.37
C HIS A 69 -13.85 -13.50 -5.96
N ALA A 70 -14.18 -12.61 -5.02
CA ALA A 70 -13.60 -12.61 -3.67
C ALA A 70 -13.71 -13.98 -2.97
N ASP A 71 -14.89 -14.61 -2.97
CA ASP A 71 -15.07 -15.91 -2.31
C ASP A 71 -14.21 -17.01 -2.94
N ALA A 72 -14.07 -17.00 -4.26
CA ALA A 72 -13.24 -17.96 -4.98
C ALA A 72 -11.74 -17.73 -4.70
N ILE A 73 -11.30 -16.48 -4.67
CA ILE A 73 -9.92 -16.09 -4.32
C ILE A 73 -9.58 -16.58 -2.91
N ILE A 74 -10.44 -16.30 -1.93
CA ILE A 74 -10.20 -16.73 -0.54
C ILE A 74 -10.24 -18.26 -0.42
N ALA A 75 -11.18 -18.94 -1.10
CA ALA A 75 -11.23 -20.40 -1.09
C ALA A 75 -9.97 -21.04 -1.69
N ALA A 76 -9.36 -20.42 -2.71
CA ALA A 76 -8.10 -20.86 -3.29
C ALA A 76 -6.90 -20.59 -2.38
N ALA A 77 -6.95 -19.55 -1.54
CA ALA A 77 -5.89 -19.21 -0.60
C ALA A 77 -5.81 -20.19 0.59
N GLY A 78 -6.94 -20.81 0.97
CA GLY A 78 -6.97 -21.85 1.99
C GLY A 78 -8.37 -22.14 2.54
N ASP A 79 -8.49 -23.18 3.35
CA ASP A 79 -9.76 -23.58 3.94
C ASP A 79 -10.19 -22.69 5.11
N GLY A 80 -9.27 -21.89 5.67
CA GLY A 80 -9.53 -21.01 6.82
C GLY A 80 -9.83 -21.80 8.10
N SER A 81 -9.46 -23.07 8.15
CA SER A 81 -9.66 -23.92 9.32
C SER A 81 -8.82 -23.41 10.49
N PRO A 82 -9.22 -23.69 11.74
CA PRO A 82 -8.40 -23.33 12.91
C PRO A 82 -6.98 -23.93 12.88
N ALA A 83 -6.79 -25.03 12.13
CA ALA A 83 -5.48 -25.64 11.92
C ALA A 83 -4.60 -24.87 10.92
N GLN A 84 -5.20 -24.10 10.00
CA GLN A 84 -4.52 -23.30 8.98
C GLN A 84 -5.22 -21.95 8.78
N PRO A 85 -5.11 -21.03 9.75
CA PRO A 85 -5.79 -19.75 9.67
C PRO A 85 -5.17 -18.86 8.59
N LEU A 86 -6.02 -18.22 7.80
CA LEU A 86 -5.67 -17.22 6.82
C LEU A 86 -5.22 -15.93 7.52
N THR A 87 -4.14 -15.35 6.99
CA THR A 87 -3.67 -13.99 7.30
C THR A 87 -3.55 -13.24 5.99
N MET A 88 -4.06 -12.01 5.96
CA MET A 88 -4.01 -11.16 4.77
C MET A 88 -2.93 -10.10 4.96
N ILE A 89 -2.07 -9.93 3.95
CA ILE A 89 -1.02 -8.92 3.93
C ILE A 89 -1.18 -8.11 2.64
N GLU A 90 -1.27 -6.79 2.76
CA GLU A 90 -1.37 -5.88 1.62
C GLU A 90 -0.15 -4.95 1.57
N LEU A 91 0.47 -4.86 0.39
CA LEU A 91 1.60 -4.00 0.10
C LEU A 91 1.11 -2.79 -0.71
N GLY A 92 1.35 -1.58 -0.21
CA GLY A 92 0.76 -0.37 -0.77
C GLY A 92 -0.74 -0.31 -0.51
N ALA A 93 -1.13 -0.48 0.76
CA ALA A 93 -2.54 -0.64 1.11
C ALA A 93 -3.38 0.62 0.90
N GLY A 94 -2.78 1.81 0.95
CA GLY A 94 -3.48 3.09 0.86
C GLY A 94 -4.72 3.11 1.77
N THR A 95 -5.89 3.40 1.20
CA THR A 95 -7.17 3.41 1.91
C THR A 95 -7.74 2.01 2.19
N ALA A 96 -7.14 0.95 1.64
CA ALA A 96 -7.59 -0.45 1.68
C ALA A 96 -9.07 -0.65 1.27
N ALA A 97 -9.59 0.25 0.42
CA ALA A 97 -10.99 0.23 0.01
C ALA A 97 -11.36 -1.03 -0.82
N LYS A 98 -10.43 -1.49 -1.67
CA LYS A 98 -10.60 -2.71 -2.48
C LYS A 98 -10.49 -3.96 -1.61
N THR A 99 -9.51 -3.98 -0.71
CA THR A 99 -9.21 -5.10 0.18
C THR A 99 -10.33 -5.42 1.14
N GLY A 100 -11.16 -4.43 1.49
CA GLY A 100 -12.40 -4.65 2.24
C GLY A 100 -13.29 -5.76 1.65
N LEU A 101 -13.34 -5.92 0.31
CA LEU A 101 -14.11 -6.99 -0.35
C LEU A 101 -13.54 -8.39 -0.05
N LEU A 102 -12.21 -8.51 -0.09
CA LEU A 102 -11.52 -9.76 0.23
C LEU A 102 -11.59 -10.08 1.73
N LEU A 103 -11.48 -9.07 2.59
CA LEU A 103 -11.62 -9.22 4.05
C LEU A 103 -13.02 -9.70 4.44
N GLN A 104 -14.07 -9.14 3.83
CA GLN A 104 -15.44 -9.61 4.06
C GLN A 104 -15.62 -11.08 3.63
N ALA A 105 -15.04 -11.47 2.49
CA ALA A 105 -15.06 -12.87 2.04
C ALA A 105 -14.27 -13.79 2.98
N ALA A 106 -13.13 -13.32 3.49
CA ALA A 106 -12.31 -14.04 4.45
C ALA A 106 -13.05 -14.25 5.77
N VAL A 107 -13.71 -13.22 6.32
CA VAL A 107 -14.49 -13.31 7.57
C VAL A 107 -15.65 -14.30 7.48
N ARG A 108 -16.32 -14.42 6.30
CA ARG A 108 -17.38 -15.41 6.09
C ARG A 108 -16.88 -16.85 6.25
N ARG A 109 -15.61 -17.11 5.93
CA ARG A 109 -14.99 -18.44 6.01
C ARG A 109 -14.30 -18.67 7.34
N GLN A 110 -13.62 -17.65 7.86
CA GLN A 110 -12.87 -17.67 9.11
C GLN A 110 -13.26 -16.44 9.92
N ARG A 111 -14.01 -16.64 11.00
CA ARG A 111 -14.62 -15.56 11.81
C ARG A 111 -13.65 -14.47 12.28
N GLU A 112 -12.37 -14.79 12.40
CA GLU A 112 -11.32 -13.85 12.79
C GLU A 112 -10.19 -13.82 11.75
N ILE A 113 -9.92 -12.66 11.15
CA ILE A 113 -8.88 -12.45 10.15
C ILE A 113 -7.86 -11.44 10.68
N LYS A 114 -6.58 -11.80 10.59
CA LYS A 114 -5.49 -10.85 10.79
C LYS A 114 -5.18 -10.17 9.46
N PHE A 115 -5.18 -8.85 9.46
CA PHE A 115 -4.84 -8.03 8.30
C PHE A 115 -3.62 -7.15 8.60
N LEU A 116 -2.55 -7.31 7.83
CA LEU A 116 -1.36 -6.48 7.89
C LEU A 116 -1.35 -5.52 6.70
N ALA A 117 -1.57 -4.24 6.96
CA ALA A 117 -1.52 -3.18 5.95
C ALA A 117 -0.15 -2.52 5.97
N ILE A 118 0.55 -2.53 4.83
CA ILE A 118 1.89 -1.94 4.67
C ILE A 118 1.81 -0.83 3.63
N ASP A 119 2.30 0.36 3.95
CA ASP A 119 2.33 1.50 3.03
C ASP A 119 3.43 2.49 3.41
N VAL A 120 3.91 3.29 2.46
CA VAL A 120 4.89 4.36 2.73
C VAL A 120 4.26 5.58 3.41
N SER A 121 2.93 5.69 3.38
CA SER A 121 2.17 6.80 3.96
C SER A 121 1.34 6.34 5.17
N GLU A 122 1.58 6.96 6.33
CA GLU A 122 0.93 6.60 7.60
C GLU A 122 -0.55 7.01 7.66
N THR A 123 -0.85 8.23 7.19
CA THR A 123 -2.20 8.82 7.25
C THR A 123 -3.30 7.94 6.64
N PRO A 124 -3.16 7.39 5.41
CA PRO A 124 -4.20 6.53 4.84
C PRO A 124 -4.33 5.21 5.59
N LEU A 125 -3.25 4.66 6.16
CA LEU A 125 -3.30 3.44 6.95
C LEU A 125 -4.15 3.64 8.21
N LEU A 126 -3.94 4.72 8.96
CA LEU A 126 -4.71 5.04 10.18
C LEU A 126 -6.21 5.07 9.90
N ALA A 127 -6.62 5.83 8.89
CA ALA A 127 -8.01 5.90 8.46
C ALA A 127 -8.56 4.53 8.01
N ALA A 128 -7.75 3.73 7.30
CA ALA A 128 -8.14 2.40 6.85
C ALA A 128 -8.41 1.44 8.01
N LYS A 129 -7.55 1.43 9.04
CA LYS A 129 -7.73 0.59 10.24
C LYS A 129 -9.03 0.90 10.96
N GLU A 130 -9.26 2.17 11.31
CA GLU A 130 -10.47 2.58 12.02
C GLU A 130 -11.73 2.22 11.24
N ARG A 131 -11.70 2.42 9.91
CA ARG A 131 -12.81 2.08 9.02
C ARG A 131 -13.05 0.57 8.95
N ILE A 132 -12.00 -0.22 8.73
CA ILE A 132 -12.10 -1.68 8.56
C ILE A 132 -12.57 -2.36 9.84
N GLU A 133 -11.97 -2.04 10.99
CA GLU A 133 -12.33 -2.69 12.27
C GLU A 133 -13.77 -2.36 12.68
N ARG A 134 -14.28 -1.18 12.28
CA ARG A 134 -15.67 -0.77 12.49
C ARG A 134 -16.64 -1.44 11.52
N GLU A 135 -16.31 -1.49 10.23
CA GLU A 135 -17.22 -1.93 9.15
C GLU A 135 -17.19 -3.44 8.90
N ILE A 136 -16.12 -4.12 9.30
CA ILE A 136 -15.91 -5.56 9.08
C ILE A 136 -15.56 -6.22 10.42
N PRO A 137 -16.56 -6.52 11.27
CA PRO A 137 -16.34 -7.23 12.52
C PRO A 137 -15.61 -8.56 12.27
N GLY A 138 -14.63 -8.87 13.11
CA GLY A 138 -13.78 -10.05 12.95
C GLY A 138 -12.46 -9.79 12.22
N VAL A 139 -12.19 -8.56 11.75
CA VAL A 139 -10.86 -8.20 11.24
C VAL A 139 -10.06 -7.48 12.32
N ALA A 140 -8.82 -7.93 12.56
CA ALA A 140 -7.85 -7.26 13.40
C ALA A 140 -6.74 -6.67 12.51
N VAL A 141 -6.59 -5.35 12.51
CA VAL A 141 -5.65 -4.65 11.61
C VAL A 141 -4.37 -4.27 12.34
N THR A 142 -3.24 -4.64 11.76
CA THR A 142 -1.91 -4.15 12.12
C THR A 142 -1.35 -3.34 10.96
N GLN A 143 -0.66 -2.24 11.25
CA GLN A 143 -0.10 -1.34 10.24
C GLN A 143 1.42 -1.33 10.30
N ARG A 144 2.05 -1.05 9.16
CA ARG A 144 3.48 -0.82 9.07
C ARG A 144 3.80 0.21 8.00
N VAL A 145 4.64 1.18 8.36
CA VAL A 145 5.26 2.15 7.46
C VAL A 145 6.72 1.75 7.20
#